data_AF-A0AAV9T8M3-F1
#
_entry.id   AF-A0AAV9T8M3-F1
#
_cell.length_a   1.000
_cell.length_b   1.000
_cell.length_c   1.000
_cell.angle_alpha   90.00
_cell.angle_beta   90.00
_cell.angle_gamma   90.00
#
_symmetry.space_group_name_H-M   'P 1'
#
loop_
_entity.id
_entity.type
_entity.pdbx_description
1 polymer ?
#
loop_
_entity_poly.entity_id
_entity_poly.type
_entity_poly.pdbx_seq_one_letter_code
_entity_poly.pdbx_strand_id
1 'polypeptide(L)'
;MHHLACEYAKGLHLHSLDGNDYFAATGSTRTDDDRKGMWELIQKDLFYHLIYNKPATLYPSLDKWQVNLPWLSLDSPPENVDNVSTISFLVRSRLTFILIHFFHTLEKLEHESEAVGAIEPLCHEVELLFEEWGIENWIQRSLHDQMDLWILAELVLAGYTSIIFMLRKATLLKSNCPNPVSSDVNIPKTDYATRASRRILELTYSMMHVWRFPAAELISYILGAYRAHIAYSHLASNVISSLTTAEMVEDLQLLDRVAQGMETAAQQESDFFPLARAMQEINAEVRKRVGV
;
A
#
# COMPACT_ATOMS: atom_id res chain seq x y z
N MET A 1 -15.74 -9.60 5.93
CA MET A 1 -15.17 -10.30 4.78
C MET A 1 -13.73 -10.75 5.03
N HIS A 2 -12.74 -9.86 5.22
CA HIS A 2 -11.33 -10.25 5.46
C HIS A 2 -11.11 -11.34 6.53
N HIS A 3 -11.57 -11.12 7.76
CA HIS A 3 -11.48 -12.12 8.84
C HIS A 3 -12.11 -13.47 8.47
N LEU A 4 -13.26 -13.46 7.77
CA LEU A 4 -13.92 -14.71 7.34
C LEU A 4 -13.08 -15.45 6.28
N ALA A 5 -12.39 -14.73 5.39
CA ALA A 5 -11.48 -15.35 4.43
C ALA A 5 -10.27 -16.00 5.14
N CYS A 6 -9.70 -15.33 6.14
CA CYS A 6 -8.64 -15.88 6.97
C CYS A 6 -9.08 -17.15 7.73
N GLU A 7 -10.26 -17.13 8.35
CA GLU A 7 -10.81 -18.30 9.05
C GLU A 7 -11.17 -19.43 8.08
N TYR A 8 -11.68 -19.11 6.90
CA TYR A 8 -11.95 -20.09 5.85
C TYR A 8 -10.67 -20.77 5.36
N ALA A 9 -9.60 -20.01 5.11
CA ALA A 9 -8.29 -20.55 4.74
C ALA A 9 -7.70 -21.47 5.83
N LYS A 10 -7.88 -21.12 7.11
CA LYS A 10 -7.52 -21.99 8.23
C LYS A 10 -8.34 -23.28 8.24
N GLY A 11 -9.66 -23.19 8.04
CA GLY A 11 -10.57 -24.33 7.97
C GLY A 11 -10.26 -25.27 6.80
N LEU A 12 -9.74 -24.74 5.70
CA LEU A 12 -9.22 -25.51 4.56
C LEU A 12 -7.79 -26.04 4.76
N HIS A 13 -7.19 -25.82 5.93
CA HIS A 13 -5.82 -26.22 6.24
C HIS A 13 -4.75 -25.62 5.29
N LEU A 14 -5.03 -24.48 4.65
CA LEU A 14 -4.08 -23.85 3.71
C LEU A 14 -2.78 -23.38 4.38
N HIS A 15 -2.79 -23.19 5.70
CA HIS A 15 -1.61 -22.86 6.50
C HIS A 15 -0.64 -24.04 6.69
N SER A 16 -1.04 -25.26 6.33
CA SER A 16 -0.22 -26.47 6.43
C SER A 16 -0.06 -27.19 5.11
N LEU A 17 -0.18 -26.46 3.97
CA LEU A 17 -0.09 -27.02 2.61
C LEU A 17 1.10 -27.96 2.41
N ASP A 18 2.27 -27.61 2.93
CA ASP A 18 3.49 -28.41 2.81
C ASP A 18 3.70 -29.39 3.98
N GLY A 19 2.86 -29.30 5.00
CA GLY A 19 2.79 -30.23 6.12
C GLY A 19 2.15 -31.58 5.77
N ASN A 20 2.47 -32.60 6.55
CA ASN A 20 1.92 -33.95 6.38
C ASN A 20 0.40 -33.99 6.56
N ASP A 21 -0.16 -33.03 7.28
CA ASP A 21 -1.58 -33.00 7.67
C ASP A 21 -2.52 -32.57 6.52
N TYR A 22 -2.03 -31.83 5.51
CA TYR A 22 -2.90 -31.26 4.47
C TYR A 22 -3.51 -32.32 3.54
N PHE A 23 -2.69 -33.24 3.03
CA PHE A 23 -3.19 -34.34 2.19
C PHE A 23 -4.12 -35.26 2.98
N ALA A 24 -3.79 -35.51 4.25
CA ALA A 24 -4.62 -36.31 5.14
C ALA A 24 -5.99 -35.65 5.42
N ALA A 25 -6.04 -34.32 5.51
CA ALA A 25 -7.27 -33.58 5.78
C ALA A 25 -8.16 -33.35 4.54
N THR A 26 -7.56 -33.13 3.36
CA THR A 26 -8.30 -32.67 2.17
C THR A 26 -8.40 -33.72 1.05
N GLY A 27 -7.54 -34.74 1.04
CA GLY A 27 -7.45 -35.72 -0.04
C GLY A 27 -7.05 -35.11 -1.40
N SER A 28 -6.62 -33.85 -1.42
CA SER A 28 -6.32 -33.08 -2.64
C SER A 28 -4.82 -32.98 -2.90
N THR A 29 -4.44 -32.92 -4.18
CA THR A 29 -3.06 -32.67 -4.57
C THR A 29 -2.74 -31.18 -4.40
N ARG A 30 -1.66 -30.88 -3.68
CA ARG A 30 -1.12 -29.53 -3.46
C ARG A 30 -0.89 -28.82 -4.79
N THR A 31 -1.40 -27.61 -4.96
CA THR A 31 -1.10 -26.79 -6.14
C THR A 31 -0.24 -25.57 -5.76
N ASP A 32 0.53 -25.06 -6.72
CA ASP A 32 1.24 -23.77 -6.53
C ASP A 32 0.27 -22.59 -6.48
N ASP A 33 -0.90 -22.72 -7.10
CA ASP A 33 -1.97 -21.73 -7.00
C ASP A 33 -2.48 -21.62 -5.55
N ASP A 34 -2.61 -22.74 -4.82
CA ASP A 34 -2.98 -22.72 -3.40
C ASP A 34 -1.90 -22.01 -2.56
N ARG A 35 -0.61 -22.27 -2.83
CA ARG A 35 0.50 -21.57 -2.15
C ARG A 35 0.48 -20.09 -2.46
N LYS A 36 0.32 -19.70 -3.73
CA LYS A 36 0.23 -18.30 -4.16
C LYS A 36 -0.92 -17.58 -3.48
N GLY A 37 -2.12 -18.18 -3.49
CA GLY A 37 -3.30 -17.63 -2.83
C GLY A 37 -3.10 -17.46 -1.32
N MET A 38 -2.41 -18.41 -0.67
CA MET A 38 -2.09 -18.30 0.75
C MET A 38 -1.13 -17.14 1.04
N TRP A 39 -0.07 -16.99 0.24
CA TRP A 39 0.86 -15.86 0.37
C TRP A 39 0.20 -14.50 0.11
N GLU A 40 -0.69 -14.41 -0.86
CA GLU A 40 -1.49 -13.21 -1.11
C GLU A 40 -2.39 -12.89 0.09
N LEU A 41 -3.00 -13.90 0.72
CA LEU A 41 -3.83 -13.71 1.91
C LEU A 41 -3.02 -13.24 3.12
N ILE A 42 -1.81 -13.76 3.34
CA ILE A 42 -0.88 -13.29 4.38
C ILE A 42 -0.57 -11.80 4.17
N GLN A 43 -0.20 -11.44 2.94
CA GLN A 43 0.12 -10.06 2.61
C GLN A 43 -1.07 -9.14 2.89
N LYS A 44 -2.28 -9.54 2.48
CA LYS A 44 -3.49 -8.77 2.75
C LYS A 44 -3.78 -8.67 4.25
N ASP A 45 -3.60 -9.73 5.03
CA ASP A 45 -3.81 -9.70 6.49
C ASP A 45 -2.87 -8.72 7.20
N LEU A 46 -1.58 -8.72 6.84
CA LEU A 46 -0.62 -7.74 7.35
C LEU A 46 -0.95 -6.32 6.93
N PHE A 47 -1.34 -6.11 5.67
CA PHE A 47 -1.72 -4.79 5.16
C PHE A 47 -2.98 -4.27 5.85
N TYR A 48 -3.97 -5.14 6.10
CA TYR A 48 -5.16 -4.81 6.88
C TYR A 48 -4.81 -4.44 8.33
N HIS A 49 -3.90 -5.20 8.96
CA HIS A 49 -3.41 -4.88 10.31
C HIS A 49 -2.69 -3.52 10.34
N LEU A 50 -1.90 -3.23 9.31
CA LEU A 50 -1.17 -1.99 9.15
C LEU A 50 -2.11 -0.78 9.03
N ILE A 51 -3.10 -0.85 8.13
CA ILE A 51 -3.99 0.29 7.85
C ILE A 51 -5.08 0.48 8.90
N TYR A 52 -5.73 -0.61 9.32
CA TYR A 52 -6.93 -0.53 10.15
C TYR A 52 -6.66 -0.68 11.64
N ASN A 53 -5.42 -0.97 12.03
CA ASN A 53 -5.04 -1.28 13.41
C ASN A 53 -5.89 -2.39 14.04
N LYS A 54 -6.44 -3.29 13.21
CA LYS A 54 -7.18 -4.49 13.66
C LYS A 54 -6.20 -5.64 13.82
N PRO A 55 -6.31 -6.49 14.85
CA PRO A 55 -5.40 -7.62 15.01
C PRO A 55 -5.33 -8.46 13.73
N ALA A 56 -4.12 -8.73 13.26
CA ALA A 56 -3.90 -9.67 12.17
C ALA A 56 -4.41 -11.05 12.59
N THR A 57 -5.16 -11.71 11.71
CA THR A 57 -5.77 -13.02 12.00
C THR A 57 -4.79 -14.17 11.80
N LEU A 58 -3.80 -13.97 10.93
CA LEU A 58 -2.85 -14.96 10.46
C LEU A 58 -1.47 -14.77 11.10
N TYR A 59 -1.02 -13.51 11.18
CA TYR A 59 0.31 -13.13 11.69
C TYR A 59 0.70 -13.75 13.04
N PRO A 60 -0.15 -13.82 14.08
CA PRO A 60 0.25 -14.37 15.38
C PRO A 60 0.58 -15.87 15.37
N SER A 61 0.27 -16.57 14.27
CA SER A 61 0.53 -17.99 14.10
C SER A 61 1.48 -18.29 12.95
N LEU A 62 2.06 -17.25 12.32
CA LEU A 62 2.85 -17.38 11.10
C LEU A 62 4.08 -18.29 11.29
N ASP A 63 4.64 -18.32 12.49
CA ASP A 63 5.76 -19.19 12.91
C ASP A 63 5.44 -20.68 12.85
N LYS A 64 4.14 -21.04 12.92
CA LYS A 64 3.67 -22.44 12.92
C LYS A 64 3.28 -22.93 11.54
N TRP A 65 3.31 -22.06 10.54
CA TRP A 65 2.78 -22.37 9.22
C TRP A 65 3.80 -23.11 8.38
N GLN A 66 3.30 -24.06 7.61
CA GLN A 66 4.08 -24.94 6.74
C GLN A 66 3.61 -24.69 5.31
N VAL A 67 3.97 -23.51 4.80
CA VAL A 67 3.67 -23.09 3.42
C VAL A 67 4.94 -22.51 2.82
N ASN A 68 5.53 -23.26 1.90
CA ASN A 68 6.67 -22.83 1.11
C ASN A 68 6.25 -21.72 0.14
N LEU A 69 7.22 -20.94 -0.33
CA LEU A 69 6.97 -20.07 -1.48
C LEU A 69 6.55 -20.94 -2.67
N PRO A 70 5.54 -20.51 -3.47
CA PRO A 70 5.13 -21.24 -4.66
C PRO A 70 6.33 -21.42 -5.59
N TRP A 71 6.42 -22.59 -6.22
CA TRP A 71 7.49 -22.82 -7.18
C TRP A 71 7.28 -21.89 -8.37
N LEU A 72 8.27 -21.05 -8.65
CA LEU A 72 8.45 -20.52 -10.00
C LEU A 72 8.90 -21.72 -10.83
N SER A 73 7.95 -22.46 -11.42
CA SER A 73 8.24 -23.74 -12.08
C SER A 73 9.41 -23.61 -13.06
N LEU A 74 10.52 -24.31 -12.77
CA LEU A 74 11.67 -24.42 -13.68
C LEU A 74 11.35 -25.36 -14.86
N ASP A 75 10.46 -26.34 -14.63
CA ASP A 75 10.08 -27.38 -15.60
C ASP A 75 8.97 -26.93 -16.57
N SER A 76 8.35 -25.79 -16.26
CA SER A 76 7.52 -25.01 -17.18
C SER A 76 8.05 -23.58 -17.10
N PRO A 77 9.21 -23.30 -17.73
CA PRO A 77 9.68 -21.92 -17.82
C PRO A 77 8.51 -21.10 -18.33
N PRO A 78 8.19 -19.94 -17.71
CA PRO A 78 7.12 -19.13 -18.23
C PRO A 78 7.48 -18.88 -19.69
N GLU A 79 6.60 -19.26 -20.61
CA GLU A 79 6.85 -19.07 -22.05
C GLU A 79 7.25 -17.61 -22.35
N ASN A 80 6.92 -16.70 -21.42
CA ASN A 80 7.46 -15.35 -21.31
C ASN A 80 8.11 -15.11 -19.93
N VAL A 81 9.43 -14.97 -19.92
CA VAL A 81 10.25 -14.48 -18.78
C VAL A 81 9.84 -13.05 -18.34
N ASP A 82 8.97 -12.39 -19.12
CA ASP A 82 8.40 -11.06 -18.91
C ASP A 82 6.97 -11.08 -18.32
N ASN A 83 6.68 -11.94 -17.35
CA ASN A 83 5.35 -11.95 -16.72
C ASN A 83 5.29 -11.00 -15.52
N VAL A 84 4.56 -9.88 -15.67
CA VAL A 84 4.27 -8.90 -14.62
C VAL A 84 3.70 -9.56 -13.36
N SER A 85 2.93 -10.65 -13.49
CA SER A 85 2.42 -11.41 -12.36
C SER A 85 3.53 -12.01 -11.49
N THR A 86 4.60 -12.53 -12.11
CA THR A 86 5.73 -13.15 -11.40
C THR A 86 6.55 -12.10 -10.66
N ILE A 87 6.90 -10.99 -11.33
CA ILE A 87 7.62 -9.88 -10.71
C ILE A 87 6.78 -9.27 -9.57
N SER A 88 5.49 -9.06 -9.80
CA SER A 88 4.59 -8.55 -8.77
C SER A 88 4.55 -9.47 -7.56
N PHE A 89 4.46 -10.80 -7.77
CA PHE A 89 4.48 -11.77 -6.68
C PHE A 89 5.78 -11.67 -5.86
N LEU A 90 6.95 -11.69 -6.52
CA LEU A 90 8.25 -11.63 -5.83
C LEU A 90 8.42 -10.37 -5.00
N VAL A 91 8.03 -9.21 -5.55
CA VAL A 91 8.13 -7.94 -4.85
C VAL A 91 7.14 -7.88 -3.69
N ARG A 92 5.90 -8.38 -3.88
CA ARG A 92 4.90 -8.50 -2.81
C ARG A 92 5.37 -9.39 -1.67
N SER A 93 6.01 -10.52 -1.96
CA SER A 93 6.60 -11.39 -0.95
C SER A 93 7.70 -10.69 -0.15
N ARG A 94 8.59 -9.94 -0.82
CA ARG A 94 9.61 -9.13 -0.12
C ARG A 94 9.01 -8.03 0.74
N LEU A 95 8.01 -7.32 0.23
CA LEU A 95 7.25 -6.34 1.02
C LEU A 95 6.59 -6.98 2.26
N THR A 96 6.09 -8.20 2.12
CA THR A 96 5.50 -8.98 3.23
C THR A 96 6.53 -9.23 4.33
N PHE A 97 7.76 -9.60 3.98
CA PHE A 97 8.84 -9.77 4.95
C PHE A 97 9.24 -8.45 5.63
N ILE A 98 9.28 -7.34 4.90
CA ILE A 98 9.51 -6.01 5.49
C ILE A 98 8.41 -5.67 6.51
N LEU A 99 7.14 -5.93 6.19
CA LEU A 99 6.03 -5.71 7.12
C LEU A 99 6.09 -6.61 8.36
N ILE A 100 6.48 -7.88 8.20
CA ILE A 100 6.71 -8.80 9.32
C ILE A 100 7.82 -8.24 10.21
N HIS A 101 8.94 -7.79 9.63
CA HIS A 101 10.04 -7.20 10.38
C HIS A 101 9.58 -5.92 11.10
N PHE A 102 8.79 -5.07 10.43
CA PHE A 102 8.20 -3.89 11.03
C PHE A 102 7.40 -4.21 12.30
N PHE A 103 6.47 -5.18 12.25
CA PHE A 103 5.65 -5.52 13.42
C PHE A 103 6.49 -6.10 14.56
N HIS A 104 7.46 -6.98 14.27
CA HIS A 104 8.40 -7.48 15.28
C HIS A 104 9.26 -6.37 15.91
N THR A 105 9.70 -5.40 15.12
CA THR A 105 10.45 -4.24 15.62
C THR A 105 9.56 -3.35 16.49
N LEU A 106 8.34 -3.09 16.05
CA LEU A 106 7.36 -2.28 16.78
C LEU A 106 7.00 -2.88 18.14
N GLU A 107 6.87 -4.21 18.24
CA GLU A 107 6.60 -4.92 19.50
C GLU A 107 7.74 -4.76 20.53
N LYS A 108 8.98 -4.59 20.08
CA LYS A 108 10.16 -4.44 20.95
C LYS A 108 10.41 -2.99 21.38
N LEU A 109 9.81 -2.02 20.69
CA LEU A 109 10.03 -0.61 20.98
C LEU A 109 9.24 -0.15 22.20
N GLU A 110 9.92 0.56 23.10
CA GLU A 110 9.29 1.06 24.33
C GLU A 110 8.89 2.53 24.26
N HIS A 111 9.61 3.33 23.47
CA HIS A 111 9.50 4.78 23.43
C HIS A 111 9.17 5.31 22.03
N GLU A 112 8.21 6.22 21.94
CA GLU A 112 7.80 6.88 20.68
C GLU A 112 8.97 7.64 20.02
N SER A 113 9.83 8.27 20.82
CA SER A 113 10.95 9.09 20.33
C SER A 113 11.99 8.30 19.53
N GLU A 114 12.12 7.00 19.80
CA GLU A 114 13.05 6.11 19.10
C GLU A 114 12.37 5.35 17.95
N ALA A 115 11.03 5.29 17.97
CA ALA A 115 10.26 4.47 17.06
C ALA A 115 10.41 4.92 15.61
N VAL A 116 10.31 6.21 15.32
CA VAL A 116 10.43 6.71 13.94
C VAL A 116 11.80 6.37 13.36
N GLY A 117 12.89 6.65 14.08
CA GLY A 117 14.24 6.35 13.63
C GLY A 117 14.51 4.86 13.45
N ALA A 118 13.89 3.99 14.25
CA ALA A 118 13.98 2.54 14.09
C ALA A 118 13.20 2.00 12.88
N ILE A 119 12.16 2.71 12.42
CA ILE A 119 11.31 2.31 11.30
C ILE A 119 11.77 2.90 9.96
N GLU A 120 12.50 4.02 9.96
CA GLU A 120 13.05 4.64 8.75
C GLU A 120 13.89 3.68 7.88
N PRO A 121 14.77 2.82 8.43
CA PRO A 121 15.49 1.81 7.63
C PRO A 121 14.55 0.88 6.85
N LEU A 122 13.43 0.48 7.45
CA LEU A 122 12.43 -0.37 6.77
C LEU A 122 11.70 0.41 5.67
N CYS A 123 11.48 1.72 5.86
CA CYS A 123 10.93 2.57 4.81
C CYS A 123 11.89 2.67 3.62
N HIS A 124 13.19 2.80 3.90
CA HIS A 124 14.22 2.78 2.87
C HIS A 124 14.28 1.45 2.13
N GLU A 125 14.17 0.31 2.84
CA GLU A 125 14.10 -1.02 2.22
C GLU A 125 12.95 -1.15 1.22
N VAL A 126 11.79 -0.52 1.47
CA VAL A 126 10.67 -0.50 0.52
C VAL A 126 11.00 0.30 -0.74
N GLU A 127 11.66 1.46 -0.62
CA GLU A 127 12.09 2.25 -1.78
C GLU A 127 13.15 1.50 -2.60
N LEU A 128 14.17 0.94 -1.94
CA LEU A 128 15.20 0.12 -2.57
C LEU A 128 14.61 -1.09 -3.29
N LEU A 129 13.59 -1.71 -2.72
CA LEU A 129 12.88 -2.82 -3.35
C LEU A 129 12.29 -2.42 -4.71
N PHE A 130 11.72 -1.22 -4.85
CA PHE A 130 11.20 -0.77 -6.13
C PHE A 130 12.29 -0.39 -7.14
N GLU A 131 13.40 0.15 -6.66
CA GLU A 131 14.57 0.46 -7.48
C GLU A 131 15.26 -0.81 -8.01
N GLU A 132 15.55 -1.76 -7.12
CA GLU A 132 16.22 -3.04 -7.43
C GLU A 132 15.47 -3.84 -8.50
N TRP A 133 14.14 -3.88 -8.40
CA TRP A 133 13.29 -4.58 -9.37
C TRP A 133 12.89 -3.72 -10.57
N GLY A 134 13.32 -2.46 -10.62
CA GLY A 134 13.08 -1.55 -11.73
C GLY A 134 11.60 -1.35 -12.05
N ILE A 135 10.74 -1.20 -11.03
CA ILE A 135 9.28 -1.20 -11.21
C ILE A 135 8.79 -0.09 -12.15
N GLU A 136 9.47 1.05 -12.17
CA GLU A 136 9.17 2.11 -13.14
C GLU A 136 9.39 1.63 -14.59
N ASN A 137 10.46 0.88 -14.85
CA ASN A 137 10.72 0.32 -16.19
C ASN A 137 9.63 -0.67 -16.60
N TRP A 138 9.08 -1.44 -15.66
CA TRP A 138 7.95 -2.33 -15.92
C TRP A 138 6.69 -1.55 -16.27
N ILE A 139 6.39 -0.46 -15.56
CA ILE A 139 5.25 0.41 -15.87
C ILE A 139 5.39 0.99 -17.28
N GLN A 140 6.57 1.52 -17.64
CA GLN A 140 6.82 2.09 -18.97
C GLN A 140 6.67 1.05 -20.09
N ARG A 141 7.11 -0.20 -19.86
CA ARG A 141 6.92 -1.30 -20.83
C ARG A 141 5.46 -1.73 -20.97
N SER A 142 4.67 -1.58 -19.91
CA SER A 142 3.30 -2.08 -19.83
C SER A 142 2.25 -1.03 -20.23
N LEU A 143 2.63 0.13 -20.77
CA LEU A 143 1.69 1.24 -21.07
C LEU A 143 0.48 0.86 -21.97
N HIS A 144 0.57 -0.25 -22.69
CA HIS A 144 -0.48 -0.73 -23.60
C HIS A 144 -1.31 -1.87 -23.01
N ASP A 145 -0.92 -2.43 -21.86
CA ASP A 145 -1.63 -3.49 -21.15
C ASP A 145 -2.21 -2.94 -19.84
N GLN A 146 -3.53 -2.75 -19.83
CA GLN A 146 -4.24 -2.18 -18.69
C GLN A 146 -4.21 -3.09 -17.46
N MET A 147 -4.17 -4.40 -17.65
CA MET A 147 -4.13 -5.36 -16.53
C MET A 147 -2.76 -5.33 -15.86
N ASP A 148 -1.69 -5.31 -16.65
CA ASP A 148 -0.34 -5.20 -16.13
C ASP A 148 -0.11 -3.87 -15.41
N LEU A 149 -0.58 -2.75 -15.99
CA LEU A 149 -0.55 -1.46 -15.31
C LEU A 149 -1.31 -1.49 -13.99
N TRP A 150 -2.47 -2.16 -13.93
CA TRP A 150 -3.25 -2.29 -12.70
C TRP A 150 -2.46 -3.07 -11.63
N ILE A 151 -1.85 -4.20 -12.00
CA ILE A 151 -1.06 -5.03 -11.09
C ILE A 151 0.17 -4.28 -10.55
N LEU A 152 0.86 -3.53 -11.42
CA LEU A 152 2.03 -2.74 -11.05
C LEU A 152 1.65 -1.53 -10.20
N ALA A 153 0.55 -0.85 -10.53
CA ALA A 153 0.05 0.27 -9.74
C ALA A 153 -0.37 -0.19 -8.33
N GLU A 154 -1.06 -1.33 -8.22
CA GLU A 154 -1.38 -1.93 -6.93
C GLU A 154 -0.12 -2.16 -6.09
N LEU A 155 0.93 -2.70 -6.70
CA LEU A 155 2.18 -3.00 -6.02
C LEU A 155 2.84 -1.73 -5.49
N VAL A 156 2.91 -0.69 -6.31
CA VAL A 156 3.47 0.62 -5.94
C VAL A 156 2.64 1.27 -4.82
N LEU A 157 1.32 1.28 -4.94
CA LEU A 157 0.42 1.77 -3.89
C LEU A 157 0.62 1.00 -2.58
N ALA A 158 0.75 -0.34 -2.63
CA ALA A 158 0.96 -1.14 -1.43
C ALA A 158 2.26 -0.78 -0.70
N GLY A 159 3.38 -0.59 -1.42
CA GLY A 159 4.64 -0.22 -0.79
C GLY A 159 4.62 1.19 -0.19
N TYR A 160 4.19 2.20 -0.95
CA TYR A 160 4.19 3.57 -0.43
C TYR A 160 3.13 3.82 0.64
N THR A 161 1.95 3.19 0.54
CA THR A 161 0.98 3.20 1.65
C THR A 161 1.58 2.50 2.87
N SER A 162 2.38 1.44 2.69
CA SER A 162 3.07 0.79 3.81
C SER A 162 4.02 1.75 4.51
N ILE A 163 4.84 2.51 3.77
CA ILE A 163 5.73 3.54 4.36
C ILE A 163 4.95 4.52 5.23
N ILE A 164 3.87 5.11 4.69
CA ILE A 164 3.06 6.10 5.42
C ILE A 164 2.51 5.52 6.73
N PHE A 165 1.94 4.31 6.68
CA PHE A 165 1.32 3.72 7.86
C PHE A 165 2.30 3.10 8.85
N MET A 166 3.46 2.63 8.41
CA MET A 166 4.56 2.23 9.29
C MET A 166 5.04 3.41 10.12
N LEU A 167 5.32 4.56 9.47
CA LEU A 167 5.70 5.80 10.14
C LEU A 167 4.61 6.33 11.07
N ARG A 168 3.35 6.33 10.61
CA ARG A 168 2.21 6.74 11.43
C ARG A 168 2.07 5.90 12.70
N LYS A 169 2.25 4.58 12.59
CA LYS A 169 2.19 3.68 13.76
C LYS A 169 3.36 3.88 14.70
N ALA A 170 4.55 4.16 14.18
CA ALA A 170 5.72 4.49 14.99
C ALA A 170 5.47 5.75 15.84
N THR A 171 4.89 6.80 15.24
CA THR A 171 4.51 8.04 15.96
C THR A 171 3.37 7.84 16.95
N LEU A 172 2.53 6.82 16.77
CA LEU A 172 1.43 6.51 17.69
C LEU A 172 1.80 5.45 18.73
N LEU A 173 3.06 5.03 18.82
CA LEU A 173 3.50 3.97 19.71
C LEU A 173 3.13 4.28 21.16
N LYS A 174 2.25 3.45 21.74
CA LYS A 174 1.74 3.59 23.12
C LYS A 174 1.08 4.94 23.44
N SER A 175 0.68 5.70 22.42
CA SER A 175 -0.10 6.92 22.62
C SER A 175 -1.46 6.55 23.21
N ASN A 176 -1.71 6.96 24.45
CA ASN A 176 -3.03 6.89 25.09
C ASN A 176 -4.04 7.89 24.49
N CYS A 177 -3.68 8.57 23.39
CA CYS A 177 -4.58 9.51 22.75
C CYS A 177 -5.70 8.73 22.04
N PRO A 178 -6.98 9.00 22.35
CA PRO A 178 -8.11 8.47 21.61
C PRO A 178 -8.25 9.24 20.29
N ASN A 179 -7.17 9.34 19.51
CA ASN A 179 -7.24 9.97 18.21
C ASN A 179 -7.86 8.95 17.26
N PRO A 180 -9.02 9.25 16.65
CA PRO A 180 -9.60 8.35 15.67
C PRO A 180 -8.57 8.12 14.57
N VAL A 181 -8.60 6.93 13.96
CA VAL A 181 -7.83 6.51 12.77
C VAL A 181 -7.93 7.51 11.60
N SER A 182 -8.78 8.53 11.72
CA SER A 182 -9.07 9.60 10.77
C SER A 182 -8.29 10.92 10.96
N SER A 183 -7.43 11.11 11.97
CA SER A 183 -6.64 12.36 12.04
C SER A 183 -5.27 12.23 11.35
N ASP A 184 -5.04 13.09 10.35
CA ASP A 184 -3.81 13.19 9.54
C ASP A 184 -2.62 13.79 10.31
N VAL A 185 -2.86 14.26 11.54
CA VAL A 185 -1.87 14.92 12.42
C VAL A 185 -0.74 13.98 12.87
N ASN A 186 -0.90 12.67 12.67
CA ASN A 186 -0.02 11.67 13.27
C ASN A 186 1.04 11.10 12.31
N ILE A 187 1.20 11.66 11.11
CA ILE A 187 2.28 11.25 10.19
C ILE A 187 3.47 12.18 10.43
N PRO A 188 4.65 11.64 10.78
CA PRO A 188 5.82 12.45 10.99
C PRO A 188 6.26 13.08 9.66
N LYS A 189 6.77 14.32 9.71
CA LYS A 189 7.27 15.05 8.53
C LYS A 189 8.68 14.59 8.17
N THR A 190 8.81 13.31 7.85
CA THR A 190 10.06 12.73 7.33
C THR A 190 10.11 12.83 5.81
N ASP A 191 11.30 12.76 5.25
CA ASP A 191 11.48 12.75 3.80
C ASP A 191 10.79 11.53 3.17
N TYR A 192 10.81 10.37 3.86
CA TYR A 192 10.13 9.16 3.43
C TYR A 192 8.61 9.34 3.33
N ALA A 193 7.98 9.95 4.34
CA ALA A 193 6.54 10.22 4.30
C ALA A 193 6.16 11.17 3.17
N THR A 194 7.00 12.19 2.94
CA THR A 194 6.79 13.18 1.87
C THR A 194 6.95 12.54 0.49
N ARG A 195 8.04 11.80 0.24
CA ARG A 195 8.27 11.09 -1.03
C ARG A 195 7.18 10.05 -1.30
N ALA A 196 6.81 9.26 -0.29
CA ALA A 196 5.72 8.29 -0.43
C ALA A 196 4.40 8.96 -0.78
N SER A 197 4.10 10.11 -0.16
CA SER A 197 2.87 10.86 -0.44
C SER A 197 2.87 11.41 -1.87
N ARG A 198 3.96 12.05 -2.31
CA ARG A 198 4.13 12.49 -3.70
C ARG A 198 3.91 11.33 -4.68
N ARG A 199 4.55 10.19 -4.42
CA ARG A 199 4.50 9.04 -5.32
C ARG A 199 3.12 8.41 -5.43
N ILE A 200 2.38 8.31 -4.33
CA ILE A 200 0.96 7.87 -4.35
C ILE A 200 0.11 8.83 -5.19
N LEU A 201 0.30 10.14 -5.04
CA LEU A 201 -0.48 11.14 -5.75
C LEU A 201 -0.13 11.22 -7.24
N GLU A 202 1.15 11.09 -7.61
CA GLU A 202 1.59 10.98 -9.01
C GLU A 202 0.98 9.76 -9.69
N LEU A 203 0.99 8.62 -9.00
CA LEU A 203 0.38 7.40 -9.50
C LEU A 203 -1.13 7.55 -9.61
N THR A 204 -1.78 8.15 -8.61
CA THR A 204 -3.21 8.47 -8.63
C THR A 204 -3.58 9.33 -9.83
N TYR A 205 -2.81 10.39 -10.09
CA TYR A 205 -2.98 11.23 -11.27
C TYR A 205 -2.81 10.43 -12.57
N SER A 206 -1.78 9.57 -12.64
CA SER A 206 -1.48 8.76 -13.82
C SER A 206 -2.61 7.76 -14.11
N MET A 207 -3.12 7.07 -13.09
CA MET A 207 -4.24 6.14 -13.20
C MET A 207 -5.53 6.85 -13.67
N MET A 208 -5.83 8.04 -13.16
CA MET A 208 -7.03 8.81 -13.54
C MET A 208 -6.94 9.40 -14.96
N HIS A 209 -5.80 10.02 -15.30
CA HIS A 209 -5.70 10.89 -16.48
C HIS A 209 -4.92 10.29 -17.64
N VAL A 210 -3.80 9.62 -17.33
CA VAL A 210 -2.88 9.10 -18.35
C VAL A 210 -3.38 7.74 -18.83
N TRP A 211 -3.64 6.83 -17.89
CA TRP A 211 -4.12 5.47 -18.20
C TRP A 211 -5.64 5.40 -18.31
N ARG A 212 -6.35 6.38 -17.73
CA ARG A 212 -7.81 6.54 -17.83
C ARG A 212 -8.57 5.31 -17.37
N PHE A 213 -8.18 4.76 -16.22
CA PHE A 213 -8.92 3.66 -15.61
C PHE A 213 -10.36 4.11 -15.24
N PRO A 214 -11.32 3.16 -15.21
CA PRO A 214 -12.69 3.45 -14.80
C PRO A 214 -12.77 4.16 -13.45
N ALA A 215 -13.51 5.27 -13.42
CA ALA A 215 -13.54 6.19 -12.28
C ALA A 215 -14.02 5.53 -10.98
N ALA A 216 -15.09 4.75 -11.03
CA ALA A 216 -15.71 4.16 -9.84
C ALA A 216 -14.79 3.16 -9.13
N GLU A 217 -14.22 2.24 -9.89
CA GLU A 217 -13.29 1.23 -9.42
C GLU A 217 -12.02 1.90 -8.89
N LEU A 218 -11.46 2.84 -9.66
CA LEU A 218 -10.24 3.54 -9.31
C LEU A 218 -10.37 4.33 -8.00
N ILE A 219 -11.41 5.15 -7.87
CA ILE A 219 -11.62 6.00 -6.68
C ILE A 219 -11.85 5.13 -5.45
N SER A 220 -12.70 4.11 -5.57
CA SER A 220 -12.96 3.14 -4.50
C SER A 220 -11.68 2.45 -4.06
N TYR A 221 -10.81 2.11 -5.00
CA TYR A 221 -9.54 1.46 -4.75
C TYR A 221 -8.53 2.38 -4.06
N ILE A 222 -8.24 3.53 -4.66
CA ILE A 222 -7.24 4.49 -4.19
C ILE A 222 -7.64 5.10 -2.84
N LEU A 223 -8.87 5.57 -2.68
CA LEU A 223 -9.32 6.23 -1.46
C LEU A 223 -9.80 5.25 -0.40
N GLY A 224 -10.42 4.14 -0.80
CA GLY A 224 -10.97 3.14 0.12
C GLY A 224 -9.92 2.14 0.60
N ALA A 225 -9.25 1.45 -0.33
CA ALA A 225 -8.29 0.40 0.01
C ALA A 225 -6.91 0.95 0.41
N TYR A 226 -6.38 1.90 -0.35
CA TYR A 226 -5.01 2.43 -0.15
C TYR A 226 -4.94 3.76 0.59
N ARG A 227 -6.10 4.33 0.93
CA ARG A 227 -6.23 5.52 1.79
C ARG A 227 -5.44 6.73 1.27
N ALA A 228 -5.37 6.95 -0.04
CA ALA A 228 -4.57 8.04 -0.62
C ALA A 228 -4.98 9.45 -0.17
N HIS A 229 -6.17 9.64 0.39
CA HIS A 229 -6.54 10.90 1.06
C HIS A 229 -5.59 11.26 2.20
N ILE A 230 -5.00 10.28 2.88
CA ILE A 230 -4.00 10.51 3.93
C ILE A 230 -2.71 11.07 3.34
N ALA A 231 -2.25 10.51 2.22
CA ALA A 231 -1.10 11.05 1.47
C ALA A 231 -1.39 12.48 0.98
N TYR A 232 -2.61 12.72 0.49
CA TYR A 232 -3.07 14.04 0.06
C TYR A 232 -3.01 15.07 1.19
N SER A 233 -3.61 14.76 2.34
CA SER A 233 -3.60 15.62 3.52
C SER A 233 -2.19 15.84 4.07
N HIS A 234 -1.34 14.81 4.08
CA HIS A 234 0.04 14.94 4.52
C HIS A 234 0.80 15.93 3.64
N LEU A 235 0.70 15.80 2.32
CA LEU A 235 1.36 16.70 1.39
C LEU A 235 0.83 18.14 1.50
N ALA A 236 -0.49 18.32 1.62
CA ALA A 236 -1.12 19.61 1.86
C ALA A 236 -0.63 20.27 3.16
N SER A 237 -0.46 19.49 4.24
CA SER A 237 0.10 19.95 5.51
C SER A 237 1.58 20.35 5.39
N ASN A 238 2.36 19.61 4.59
CA ASN A 238 3.77 19.92 4.35
C ASN A 238 3.94 21.22 3.58
N VAL A 239 3.10 21.46 2.56
CA VAL A 239 3.05 22.72 1.79
C VAL A 239 2.87 23.92 2.72
N ILE A 240 1.90 23.88 3.64
CA ILE A 240 1.63 24.98 4.58
C ILE A 240 2.86 25.30 5.45
N SER A 241 3.66 24.27 5.79
CA SER A 241 4.85 24.43 6.63
C SER A 241 6.16 24.57 5.87
N SER A 242 6.13 24.55 4.53
CA SER A 242 7.34 24.47 3.73
C SER A 242 8.15 25.75 3.84
N LEU A 243 9.46 25.60 4.03
CA LEU A 243 10.42 26.70 4.02
C LEU A 243 10.94 27.01 2.59
N THR A 244 10.70 26.10 1.64
CA THR A 244 11.22 26.17 0.28
C THR A 244 10.09 26.46 -0.70
N THR A 245 10.12 27.63 -1.33
CA THR A 245 9.08 28.05 -2.30
C THR A 245 8.97 27.11 -3.50
N ALA A 246 10.08 26.54 -3.99
CA ALA A 246 10.06 25.66 -5.16
C ALA A 246 9.32 24.34 -4.90
N GLU A 247 9.71 23.61 -3.85
CA GLU A 247 9.07 22.34 -3.47
C GLU A 247 7.59 22.55 -3.10
N MET A 248 7.27 23.67 -2.43
CA MET A 248 5.91 24.06 -2.12
C MET A 248 5.05 24.21 -3.38
N VAL A 249 5.58 24.84 -4.43
CA VAL A 249 4.86 25.05 -5.69
C VAL A 249 4.65 23.73 -6.44
N GLU A 250 5.66 22.86 -6.50
CA GLU A 250 5.53 21.55 -7.14
C GLU A 250 4.48 20.67 -6.44
N ASP A 251 4.48 20.66 -5.10
CA ASP A 251 3.51 19.92 -4.30
C ASP A 251 2.09 20.47 -4.48
N LEU A 252 1.92 21.79 -4.52
CA LEU A 252 0.63 22.43 -4.83
C LEU A 252 0.12 22.01 -6.21
N GLN A 253 0.97 22.04 -7.23
CA GLN A 253 0.60 21.64 -8.58
C GLN A 253 0.20 20.16 -8.64
N LEU A 254 0.86 19.29 -7.86
CA LEU A 254 0.47 17.88 -7.77
C LEU A 254 -0.92 17.73 -7.11
N LEU A 255 -1.16 18.44 -6.00
CA LEU A 255 -2.46 18.43 -5.32
C LEU A 255 -3.60 18.91 -6.23
N ASP A 256 -3.35 19.94 -7.06
CA ASP A 256 -4.34 20.44 -8.02
C ASP A 256 -4.62 19.45 -9.14
N ARG A 257 -3.57 18.85 -9.70
CA ARG A 257 -3.70 17.84 -10.76
C ARG A 257 -4.57 16.66 -10.31
N VAL A 258 -4.39 16.21 -9.07
CA VAL A 258 -5.21 15.15 -8.47
C VAL A 258 -6.65 15.63 -8.23
N ALA A 259 -6.85 16.83 -7.68
CA ALA A 259 -8.19 17.38 -7.43
C ALA A 259 -8.99 17.57 -8.73
N GLN A 260 -8.36 18.05 -9.79
CA GLN A 260 -8.97 18.17 -11.12
C GLN A 260 -9.33 16.79 -11.72
N GLY A 261 -8.53 15.76 -11.45
CA GLY A 261 -8.86 14.39 -11.81
C GLY A 261 -10.08 13.86 -11.09
N MET A 262 -10.15 14.09 -9.78
CA MET A 262 -11.32 13.72 -8.99
C MET A 262 -12.58 14.45 -9.46
N GLU A 263 -12.47 15.73 -9.84
CA GLU A 263 -13.59 16.48 -10.41
C GLU A 263 -14.06 15.89 -11.75
N THR A 264 -13.13 15.57 -12.65
CA THR A 264 -13.45 14.96 -13.95
C THR A 264 -14.11 13.60 -13.76
N ALA A 265 -13.62 12.80 -12.82
CA ALA A 265 -14.19 11.51 -12.47
C ALA A 265 -15.58 11.65 -11.83
N ALA A 266 -15.79 12.64 -10.97
CA ALA A 266 -17.08 12.93 -10.35
C ALA A 266 -18.15 13.41 -11.34
N GLN A 267 -17.75 13.99 -12.48
CA GLN A 267 -18.68 14.30 -13.57
C GLN A 267 -19.21 13.04 -14.27
N GLN A 268 -18.41 11.96 -14.28
CA GLN A 268 -18.83 10.65 -14.81
C GLN A 268 -19.66 9.89 -13.78
N GLU A 269 -19.28 9.99 -12.51
CA GLU A 269 -19.86 9.24 -11.39
C GLU A 269 -20.22 10.19 -10.24
N SER A 270 -21.50 10.59 -10.19
CA SER A 270 -21.97 11.67 -9.31
C SER A 270 -21.77 11.40 -7.81
N ASP A 271 -21.65 10.13 -7.43
CA ASP A 271 -21.44 9.72 -6.04
C ASP A 271 -20.10 10.25 -5.47
N PHE A 272 -19.15 10.63 -6.33
CA PHE A 272 -17.87 11.18 -5.91
C PHE A 272 -17.81 12.71 -5.83
N PHE A 273 -18.88 13.44 -6.17
CA PHE A 273 -18.90 14.91 -6.05
C PHE A 273 -18.47 15.43 -4.66
N PRO A 274 -18.89 14.83 -3.54
CA PRO A 274 -18.44 15.28 -2.22
C PRO A 274 -16.92 15.19 -2.04
N LEU A 275 -16.28 14.16 -2.59
CA LEU A 275 -14.83 13.95 -2.50
C LEU A 275 -14.07 14.95 -3.37
N ALA A 276 -14.54 15.18 -4.60
CA ALA A 276 -13.98 16.20 -5.48
C ALA A 276 -14.04 17.59 -4.82
N ARG A 277 -15.20 17.96 -4.26
CA ARG A 277 -15.37 19.23 -3.54
C ARG A 277 -14.41 19.34 -2.36
N ALA A 278 -14.28 18.30 -1.54
CA ALA A 278 -13.39 18.32 -0.39
C ALA A 278 -11.92 18.57 -0.78
N MET A 279 -11.42 17.94 -1.85
CA MET A 279 -10.06 18.17 -2.35
C MET A 279 -9.86 19.62 -2.82
N GLN A 280 -10.84 20.18 -3.53
CA GLN A 280 -10.80 21.58 -3.98
C GLN A 280 -10.79 22.57 -2.79
N GLU A 281 -11.61 22.31 -1.77
CA GLU A 281 -11.66 23.13 -0.56
C GLU A 281 -10.35 23.07 0.22
N ILE A 282 -9.73 21.88 0.33
CA ILE A 282 -8.40 21.72 0.94
C ILE A 282 -7.37 22.58 0.18
N ASN A 283 -7.31 22.48 -1.15
CA ASN A 283 -6.36 23.23 -1.94
C ASN A 283 -6.56 24.76 -1.85
N ALA A 284 -7.81 25.21 -1.80
CA ALA A 284 -8.13 26.63 -1.61
C ALA A 284 -7.67 27.15 -0.23
N GLU A 285 -7.87 26.36 0.82
CA GLU A 285 -7.41 26.72 2.17
C GLU A 285 -5.88 26.68 2.29
N VAL A 286 -5.21 25.70 1.68
CA VAL A 286 -3.74 25.64 1.63
C VAL A 286 -3.18 26.90 0.97
N ARG A 287 -3.69 27.26 -0.21
CA ARG A 287 -3.34 28.48 -0.96
C ARG A 287 -3.48 29.74 -0.12
N LYS A 288 -4.63 29.90 0.53
CA LYS A 288 -4.90 31.02 1.41
C LYS A 288 -3.87 31.14 2.54
N ARG A 289 -3.39 30.02 3.09
CA ARG A 289 -2.39 30.01 4.17
C ARG A 289 -0.98 30.31 3.68
N VAL A 290 -0.62 29.90 2.47
CA VAL A 290 0.70 30.18 1.89
C VAL A 290 0.77 31.52 1.14
N GLY A 291 -0.37 32.20 0.96
CA GLY A 291 -0.45 33.51 0.31
C GLY A 291 -0.28 33.47 -1.21
N VAL A 292 -0.72 32.38 -1.85
CA VAL A 292 -0.62 32.12 -3.30
C VAL A 292 -1.99 31.88 -3.92
#